data_AF-A0A382M8C6-F1
#
_entry.id   AF-A0A382M8C6-F1
#
_cell.length_a   1.000
_cell.length_b   1.000
_cell.length_c   1.000
_cell.angle_alpha   90.00
_cell.angle_beta   90.00
_cell.angle_gamma   90.00
#
_symmetry.space_group_name_H-M   'P 1'
#
loop_
_entity.id
_entity.type
_entity.pdbx_description
1 polymer ?
#
loop_
_entity_poly.entity_id
_entity_poly.type
_entity_poly.pdbx_seq_one_letter_code
_entity_poly.pdbx_strand_id
1 'polypeptide(L)'
;MLTTGLAGCTGDPDGGGNDEFDAETLQGMIESGLEDFMNNTTVEITTNYYTNETSTTTNNMNGSGGVSSSSLHALSGTDPGESSFVVTYSDYDNNLALMVREDAYPGASAGYSAAGLDGANICVAIGSVWEAELVDWFSASSIAFTSVPVADLAEANAKFIDGSCDAMAGEQLYLVNRKASLDADGSMNGVDIWITNAVGDASGGTEDYSSAAGWSVLNLTIEQDYGTSSYLLAAHGEIALTGTCIANCSGQSAVIHHTYVFSTEEFEGNYSTSSGGIDFSNTCEGMTNLDSWPGFFGPPGLECELDMTMFASLNAAYWWEYDITSFDDYEFAWSEWSYYVLWQSTA
;
A
#
# COMPACT_ATOMS: atom_id res chain seq x y z
N MET A 1 16.97 20.24 -80.42
CA MET A 1 18.23 19.66 -80.96
C MET A 1 19.23 19.59 -79.82
N LEU A 2 19.42 18.39 -79.27
CA LEU A 2 20.54 18.04 -78.41
C LEU A 2 20.98 16.65 -78.86
N THR A 3 22.08 16.62 -79.60
CA THR A 3 22.70 15.44 -80.17
C THR A 3 23.76 14.94 -79.18
N THR A 4 23.63 13.72 -78.69
CA THR A 4 24.75 12.98 -78.11
C THR A 4 24.70 11.56 -78.66
N GLY A 5 25.53 11.29 -79.66
CA GLY A 5 25.79 9.95 -80.16
C GLY A 5 26.61 9.17 -79.15
N LEU A 6 26.11 8.00 -78.75
CA LEU A 6 26.90 6.99 -78.07
C LEU A 6 27.54 6.11 -79.14
N ALA A 7 28.85 6.24 -79.30
CA ALA A 7 29.64 5.44 -80.24
C ALA A 7 29.73 3.99 -79.75
N GLY A 8 29.31 3.01 -80.57
CA GLY A 8 29.52 1.61 -80.22
C GLY A 8 28.86 0.53 -81.09
N CYS A 9 27.80 0.82 -81.85
CA CYS A 9 27.12 -0.21 -82.64
C CYS A 9 27.12 0.17 -84.13
N THR A 10 28.17 -0.26 -84.82
CA THR A 10 28.22 -0.27 -86.28
C THR A 10 27.56 -1.54 -86.79
N GLY A 11 26.45 -1.38 -87.51
CA GLY A 11 25.83 -2.43 -88.31
C GLY A 11 24.41 -2.71 -87.84
N ASP A 12 23.45 -2.19 -88.59
CA ASP A 12 22.08 -2.71 -88.68
C ASP A 12 22.04 -3.65 -89.89
N PRO A 13 22.00 -4.98 -89.66
CA PRO A 13 21.55 -5.94 -90.63
C PRO A 13 20.25 -6.57 -90.09
N ASP A 14 19.11 -5.92 -90.29
CA ASP A 14 17.94 -6.54 -90.93
C ASP A 14 16.75 -5.58 -90.89
N GLY A 15 16.14 -5.37 -92.06
CA GLY A 15 15.12 -4.35 -92.25
C GLY A 15 13.89 -4.48 -91.34
N GLY A 16 13.44 -3.33 -90.86
CA GLY A 16 12.10 -3.09 -90.33
C GLY A 16 11.95 -3.47 -88.86
N GLY A 17 12.14 -2.50 -87.98
CA GLY A 17 11.95 -2.67 -86.55
C GLY A 17 11.80 -1.32 -85.85
N ASN A 18 10.81 -1.25 -84.99
CA ASN A 18 10.38 -0.20 -84.09
C ASN A 18 11.33 -0.02 -82.89
N ASP A 19 12.61 0.18 -83.15
CA ASP A 19 13.68 0.16 -82.15
C ASP A 19 13.87 1.50 -81.42
N GLU A 20 12.99 2.46 -81.67
CA GLU A 20 12.92 3.68 -80.89
C GLU A 20 12.20 3.35 -79.57
N PHE A 21 12.85 3.65 -78.44
CA PHE A 21 12.22 3.60 -77.13
C PHE A 21 10.96 4.47 -77.15
N ASP A 22 9.82 3.81 -77.28
CA ASP A 22 8.52 4.45 -77.31
C ASP A 22 8.23 5.05 -75.93
N ALA A 23 8.17 6.38 -75.89
CA ALA A 23 7.90 7.13 -74.67
C ALA A 23 6.52 6.80 -74.10
N GLU A 24 5.53 6.45 -74.94
CA GLU A 24 4.21 6.02 -74.48
C GLU A 24 4.27 4.66 -73.77
N THR A 25 5.03 3.70 -74.31
CA THR A 25 5.26 2.41 -73.66
C THR A 25 6.00 2.56 -72.33
N LEU A 26 7.03 3.41 -72.26
CA LEU A 26 7.77 3.65 -71.03
C LEU A 26 6.90 4.35 -69.96
N GLN A 27 6.06 5.29 -70.40
CA GLN A 27 5.14 6.01 -69.53
C GLN A 27 4.03 5.09 -69.00
N GLY A 28 3.51 4.18 -69.84
CA GLY A 28 2.54 3.16 -69.43
C GLY A 28 3.12 2.14 -68.43
N MET A 29 4.41 1.77 -68.55
CA MET A 29 5.08 0.91 -67.57
C MET A 29 5.34 1.62 -66.22
N ILE A 30 5.59 2.93 -66.25
CA ILE A 30 5.74 3.74 -65.04
C ILE A 30 4.38 3.93 -64.34
N GLU A 31 3.32 4.23 -65.10
CA GLU A 31 1.98 4.40 -64.56
C GLU A 31 1.43 3.09 -63.99
N SER A 32 1.60 1.96 -64.69
CA SER A 32 1.14 0.66 -64.16
C SER A 32 1.91 0.24 -62.92
N GLY A 33 3.23 0.46 -62.89
CA GLY A 33 4.05 0.19 -61.71
C GLY A 33 3.71 1.10 -60.52
N LEU A 34 3.32 2.34 -60.79
CA LEU A 34 2.89 3.30 -59.76
C LEU A 34 1.47 2.99 -59.26
N GLU A 35 0.56 2.55 -60.13
CA GLU A 35 -0.77 2.08 -59.73
C GLU A 35 -0.70 0.83 -58.87
N ASP A 36 0.13 -0.16 -59.24
CA ASP A 36 0.38 -1.35 -58.43
C ASP A 36 1.02 -0.98 -57.07
N PHE A 37 1.96 -0.03 -57.06
CA PHE A 37 2.55 0.48 -55.83
C PHE A 37 1.49 1.16 -54.94
N MET A 38 0.63 2.00 -55.50
CA MET A 38 -0.42 2.70 -54.75
C MET A 38 -1.52 1.76 -54.24
N ASN A 39 -1.86 0.72 -55.00
CA ASN A 39 -2.96 -0.21 -54.66
C ASN A 39 -2.52 -1.36 -53.74
N ASN A 40 -1.22 -1.69 -53.69
CA ASN A 40 -0.69 -2.84 -52.95
C ASN A 40 0.38 -2.49 -51.89
N THR A 41 0.72 -1.20 -51.73
CA THR A 41 1.66 -0.75 -50.71
C THR A 41 0.97 0.21 -49.74
N THR A 42 0.73 -0.26 -48.53
CA THR A 42 0.36 0.60 -47.41
C THR A 42 1.63 1.18 -46.80
N VAL A 43 1.81 2.49 -46.88
CA VAL A 43 2.89 3.20 -46.18
C VAL A 43 2.36 3.63 -44.82
N GLU A 44 2.85 3.00 -43.75
CA GLU A 44 2.59 3.42 -42.38
C GLU A 44 3.71 4.38 -41.93
N ILE A 45 3.35 5.62 -41.59
CA ILE A 45 4.29 6.60 -41.05
C ILE A 45 4.20 6.55 -39.52
N THR A 46 5.06 5.74 -38.90
CA THR A 46 5.24 5.75 -37.44
C THR A 46 6.09 6.95 -37.04
N THR A 47 5.45 8.02 -36.57
CA THR A 47 6.16 9.17 -35.99
C THR A 47 6.29 8.95 -34.49
N ASN A 48 7.42 8.40 -34.05
CA ASN A 48 7.71 8.24 -32.63
C ASN A 48 8.08 9.61 -32.03
N TYR A 49 7.17 10.21 -31.29
CA TYR A 49 7.47 11.35 -30.42
C TYR A 49 7.83 10.81 -29.04
N TYR A 50 9.08 10.99 -28.64
CA TYR A 50 9.51 10.66 -27.28
C TYR A 50 9.30 11.90 -26.39
N THR A 51 8.29 11.85 -25.52
CA THR A 51 8.13 12.78 -24.39
C THR A 51 7.77 12.00 -23.13
N ASN A 52 8.33 12.43 -22.00
CA ASN A 52 8.21 11.78 -20.70
C ASN A 52 6.91 12.20 -19.97
N GLU A 53 5.75 11.88 -20.56
CA GLU A 53 4.41 12.15 -20.03
C GLU A 53 3.51 10.94 -20.36
N THR A 54 2.59 10.59 -19.46
CA THR A 54 1.71 9.40 -19.45
C THR A 54 1.07 9.09 -20.80
N SER A 55 1.36 7.91 -21.36
CA SER A 55 0.90 7.50 -22.70
C SER A 55 -0.40 6.69 -22.64
N THR A 56 -1.49 7.23 -23.20
CA THR A 56 -2.69 6.46 -23.55
C THR A 56 -2.43 5.61 -24.80
N THR A 57 -2.68 4.30 -24.72
CA THR A 57 -2.51 3.37 -25.85
C THR A 57 -3.87 3.03 -26.46
N THR A 58 -4.23 3.64 -27.58
CA THR A 58 -5.52 3.41 -28.26
C THR A 58 -5.41 2.23 -29.24
N ASN A 59 -6.01 1.09 -28.91
CA ASN A 59 -6.17 -0.03 -29.85
C ASN A 59 -7.55 0.04 -30.54
N ASN A 60 -7.58 0.31 -31.85
CA ASN A 60 -8.82 0.30 -32.64
C ASN A 60 -9.05 -1.08 -33.30
N MET A 61 -10.14 -1.76 -32.95
CA MET A 61 -10.63 -2.96 -33.64
C MET A 61 -11.72 -2.57 -34.66
N ASN A 62 -11.44 -2.74 -35.96
CA ASN A 62 -12.34 -2.35 -37.05
C ASN A 62 -13.56 -3.29 -37.18
N GLY A 63 -14.75 -2.79 -36.83
CA GLY A 63 -16.05 -3.36 -37.20
C GLY A 63 -16.80 -2.42 -38.16
N SER A 64 -17.30 -2.95 -39.27
CA SER A 64 -17.99 -2.19 -40.33
C SER A 64 -19.47 -1.95 -40.00
N GLY A 65 -19.86 -0.69 -39.78
CA GLY A 65 -21.25 -0.22 -39.92
C GLY A 65 -21.74 0.71 -38.80
N GLY A 66 -21.57 2.03 -38.95
CA GLY A 66 -22.20 3.04 -38.07
C GLY A 66 -22.01 2.81 -36.57
N VAL A 67 -20.85 2.28 -36.20
CA VAL A 67 -20.59 1.65 -34.90
C VAL A 67 -20.21 2.71 -33.89
N SER A 68 -20.84 2.70 -32.71
CA SER A 68 -20.32 3.41 -31.56
C SER A 68 -18.85 3.02 -31.38
N SER A 69 -17.94 3.98 -31.48
CA SER A 69 -16.52 3.70 -31.32
C SER A 69 -16.26 3.49 -29.85
N SER A 70 -16.01 2.23 -29.47
CA SER A 70 -15.63 1.90 -28.11
C SER A 70 -14.12 1.80 -28.00
N SER A 71 -13.52 2.62 -27.14
CA SER A 71 -12.10 2.64 -26.85
C SER A 71 -11.84 2.09 -25.44
N LEU A 72 -10.81 1.26 -25.35
CA LEU A 72 -10.28 0.79 -24.07
C LEU A 72 -9.10 1.68 -23.70
N HIS A 73 -9.11 2.18 -22.47
CA HIS A 73 -8.11 3.07 -21.93
C HIS A 73 -7.46 2.44 -20.71
N ALA A 74 -6.14 2.58 -20.62
CA ALA A 74 -5.35 2.14 -19.48
C ALA A 74 -4.45 3.28 -19.03
N LEU A 75 -4.39 3.46 -17.71
CA LEU A 75 -3.45 4.33 -17.02
C LEU A 75 -2.69 3.46 -16.03
N SER A 76 -1.36 3.52 -16.02
CA SER A 76 -0.55 2.87 -15.00
C SER A 76 0.72 3.65 -14.76
N GLY A 77 1.27 3.53 -13.55
CA GLY A 77 2.45 4.29 -13.18
C GLY A 77 2.81 4.12 -11.72
N THR A 78 3.77 4.93 -11.29
CA THR A 78 4.08 5.14 -9.88
C THR A 78 3.92 6.61 -9.50
N ASP A 79 3.46 6.86 -8.29
CA ASP A 79 3.30 8.22 -7.77
C ASP A 79 3.58 8.22 -6.26
N PRO A 80 4.37 9.17 -5.72
CA PRO A 80 4.64 9.23 -4.28
C PRO A 80 3.37 9.43 -3.43
N GLY A 81 2.32 10.04 -3.99
CA GLY A 81 1.12 10.42 -3.25
C GLY A 81 1.40 11.39 -2.09
N GLU A 82 0.41 11.56 -1.24
CA GLU A 82 0.54 12.26 0.03
C GLU A 82 0.61 11.25 1.16
N SER A 83 1.59 11.38 2.05
CA SER A 83 1.74 10.43 3.15
C SER A 83 2.17 11.09 4.45
N SER A 84 1.85 10.42 5.55
CA SER A 84 2.28 10.78 6.89
C SER A 84 2.55 9.53 7.70
N PHE A 85 3.50 9.64 8.60
CA PHE A 85 3.80 8.63 9.59
C PHE A 85 4.18 9.35 10.88
N VAL A 86 3.59 8.92 11.98
CA VAL A 86 3.83 9.47 13.30
C VAL A 86 3.98 8.36 14.32
N VAL A 87 5.05 8.43 15.09
CA VAL A 87 5.22 7.66 16.30
C VAL A 87 4.69 8.52 17.45
N THR A 88 3.69 7.99 18.16
CA THR A 88 3.06 8.62 19.31
C THR A 88 3.43 7.84 20.55
N TYR A 89 3.94 8.56 21.55
CA TYR A 89 4.23 8.01 22.87
C TYR A 89 3.01 8.22 23.77
N SER A 90 2.76 7.31 24.70
CA SER A 90 1.64 7.39 25.65
C SER A 90 1.78 8.61 26.57
N ASP A 91 1.14 9.73 26.24
CA ASP A 91 1.10 10.91 27.12
C ASP A 91 0.06 10.81 28.25
N TYR A 92 -0.77 9.76 28.30
CA TYR A 92 -2.06 9.83 29.01
C TYR A 92 -2.29 8.98 30.26
N ASP A 93 -1.39 8.09 30.67
CA ASP A 93 -1.45 7.48 32.01
C ASP A 93 -0.13 6.77 32.26
N ASN A 94 0.88 7.52 32.70
CA ASN A 94 2.15 6.96 33.20
C ASN A 94 1.93 6.27 34.56
N ASN A 95 0.87 5.48 34.69
CA ASN A 95 0.61 4.69 35.87
C ASN A 95 1.34 3.36 35.69
N LEU A 96 2.30 3.10 36.56
CA LEU A 96 2.86 1.77 36.70
C LEU A 96 1.78 0.87 37.29
N ALA A 97 1.51 -0.27 36.67
CA ALA A 97 0.59 -1.28 37.16
C ALA A 97 1.17 -2.69 36.97
N LEU A 98 0.47 -3.69 37.49
CA LEU A 98 0.85 -5.09 37.35
C LEU A 98 -0.25 -5.84 36.61
N MET A 99 0.12 -6.64 35.60
CA MET A 99 -0.76 -7.68 35.06
C MET A 99 -0.46 -8.98 35.79
N VAL A 100 -1.51 -9.65 36.27
CA VAL A 100 -1.44 -10.74 37.22
C VAL A 100 -2.16 -11.96 36.65
N ARG A 101 -1.60 -13.14 36.87
CA ARG A 101 -2.25 -14.40 36.51
C ARG A 101 -3.27 -14.80 37.58
N GLU A 102 -4.48 -15.13 37.15
CA GLU A 102 -5.58 -15.53 38.04
C GLU A 102 -5.29 -16.87 38.75
N ASP A 103 -4.48 -17.74 38.14
CA ASP A 103 -4.08 -19.04 38.71
C ASP A 103 -3.06 -18.91 39.86
N ALA A 104 -2.27 -17.84 39.88
CA ALA A 104 -1.34 -17.51 40.96
C ALA A 104 -2.01 -16.68 42.06
N TYR A 105 -2.69 -15.59 41.66
CA TYR A 105 -3.39 -14.67 42.56
C TYR A 105 -4.78 -14.37 42.03
N PRO A 106 -5.83 -15.04 42.55
CA PRO A 106 -7.20 -14.82 42.09
C PRO A 106 -7.65 -13.38 42.35
N GLY A 107 -8.06 -12.64 41.32
CA GLY A 107 -8.37 -11.21 41.40
C GLY A 107 -9.48 -10.90 42.40
N ALA A 108 -10.49 -11.76 42.50
CA ALA A 108 -11.56 -11.61 43.50
C ALA A 108 -11.04 -11.69 44.95
N SER A 109 -10.04 -12.52 45.21
CA SER A 109 -9.41 -12.67 46.54
C SER A 109 -8.42 -11.54 46.82
N ALA A 110 -7.72 -11.07 45.79
CA ALA A 110 -6.80 -9.94 45.85
C ALA A 110 -7.50 -8.58 45.85
N GLY A 111 -8.83 -8.55 45.69
CA GLY A 111 -9.61 -7.31 45.57
C GLY A 111 -9.28 -6.50 44.32
N TYR A 112 -8.75 -7.14 43.28
CA TYR A 112 -8.18 -6.52 42.09
C TYR A 112 -7.15 -5.44 42.40
N SER A 113 -6.36 -5.67 43.46
CA SER A 113 -5.35 -4.73 43.93
C SER A 113 -3.99 -5.39 44.09
N ALA A 114 -2.93 -4.62 43.84
CA ALA A 114 -1.57 -5.03 44.17
C ALA A 114 -1.42 -5.35 45.68
N ALA A 115 -2.34 -4.88 46.52
CA ALA A 115 -2.35 -5.16 47.95
C ALA A 115 -2.61 -6.64 48.27
N GLY A 116 -3.16 -7.39 47.32
CA GLY A 116 -3.39 -8.82 47.44
C GLY A 116 -2.22 -9.69 46.99
N LEU A 117 -1.07 -9.12 46.59
CA LEU A 117 0.04 -9.81 45.94
C LEU A 117 1.20 -10.13 46.89
N ASP A 118 0.92 -10.43 48.17
CA ASP A 118 1.96 -10.76 49.13
C ASP A 118 2.73 -12.03 48.74
N GLY A 119 4.03 -11.88 48.59
CA GLY A 119 4.97 -12.92 48.16
C GLY A 119 5.09 -13.11 46.65
N ALA A 120 4.47 -12.27 45.83
CA ALA A 120 4.43 -12.49 44.37
C ALA A 120 5.80 -12.39 43.72
N ASN A 121 6.04 -13.21 42.70
CA ASN A 121 7.18 -13.11 41.80
C ASN A 121 6.81 -12.18 40.63
N ILE A 122 7.45 -11.00 40.57
CA ILE A 122 7.10 -9.95 39.62
C ILE A 122 8.21 -9.81 38.58
N CYS A 123 7.87 -10.02 37.31
CA CYS A 123 8.74 -9.73 36.17
C CYS A 123 8.99 -8.22 36.07
N VAL A 124 10.25 -7.79 36.26
CA VAL A 124 10.67 -6.38 36.14
C VAL A 124 12.19 -6.30 35.88
N ALA A 125 12.62 -5.29 35.12
CA ALA A 125 14.04 -5.05 34.87
C ALA A 125 14.75 -4.62 36.17
N ILE A 126 15.81 -5.33 36.55
CA ILE A 126 16.56 -5.06 37.79
C ILE A 126 17.37 -3.77 37.66
N GLY A 127 17.27 -2.89 38.65
CA GLY A 127 17.90 -1.57 38.68
C GLY A 127 17.16 -0.50 37.89
N SER A 128 15.94 -0.79 37.41
CA SER A 128 15.08 0.16 36.70
C SER A 128 14.34 1.09 37.67
N VAL A 129 13.80 2.20 37.13
CA VAL A 129 12.90 3.09 37.88
C VAL A 129 11.66 2.33 38.35
N TRP A 130 11.15 1.41 37.53
CA TRP A 130 9.97 0.61 37.88
C TRP A 130 10.23 -0.36 39.04
N GLU A 131 11.41 -0.97 39.11
CA GLU A 131 11.76 -1.78 40.28
C GLU A 131 11.76 -0.92 41.56
N ALA A 132 12.29 0.31 41.48
CA ALA A 132 12.30 1.22 42.62
C ALA A 132 10.88 1.62 43.06
N GLU A 133 10.00 1.97 42.11
CA GLU A 133 8.59 2.29 42.39
C GLU A 133 7.84 1.11 43.02
N LEU A 134 8.07 -0.12 42.54
CA LEU A 134 7.50 -1.33 43.15
C LEU A 134 8.01 -1.56 44.57
N VAL A 135 9.31 -1.38 44.81
CA VAL A 135 9.90 -1.46 46.17
C VAL A 135 9.25 -0.45 47.10
N ASP A 136 9.08 0.80 46.66
CA ASP A 136 8.49 1.86 47.46
C ASP A 136 7.01 1.57 47.78
N TRP A 137 6.22 1.14 46.79
CA TRP A 137 4.80 0.84 46.98
C TRP A 137 4.58 -0.37 47.90
N PHE A 138 5.23 -1.50 47.63
CA PHE A 138 5.05 -2.73 48.39
C PHE A 138 5.55 -2.58 49.82
N SER A 139 6.67 -1.88 50.03
CA SER A 139 7.20 -1.63 51.37
C SER A 139 6.29 -0.68 52.18
N ALA A 140 5.72 0.35 51.55
CA ALA A 140 4.75 1.24 52.19
C ALA A 140 3.46 0.49 52.60
N SER A 141 3.08 -0.53 51.84
CA SER A 141 1.94 -1.40 52.12
C SER A 141 2.25 -2.58 53.05
N SER A 142 3.51 -2.74 53.50
CA SER A 142 3.97 -3.89 54.31
C SER A 142 3.77 -5.25 53.65
N ILE A 143 3.98 -5.30 52.33
CA ILE A 143 3.83 -6.49 51.47
C ILE A 143 5.21 -6.84 50.91
N ALA A 144 5.52 -8.13 50.77
CA ALA A 144 6.75 -8.57 50.13
C ALA A 144 6.49 -8.97 48.67
N PHE A 145 7.49 -8.79 47.80
CA PHE A 145 7.52 -9.38 46.47
C PHE A 145 8.96 -9.78 46.12
N THR A 146 9.12 -10.60 45.09
CA THR A 146 10.42 -10.99 44.54
C THR A 146 10.53 -10.49 43.11
N SER A 147 11.54 -9.66 42.81
CA SER A 147 11.85 -9.27 41.43
C SER A 147 12.38 -10.47 40.63
N VAL A 148 11.74 -10.78 39.51
CA VAL A 148 12.22 -11.72 38.51
C VAL A 148 12.86 -10.91 37.37
N PRO A 149 14.18 -11.07 37.14
CA PRO A 149 14.89 -10.25 36.17
C PRO A 149 14.41 -10.52 34.75
N VAL A 150 14.23 -9.45 33.98
CA VAL A 150 13.98 -9.48 32.53
C VAL A 150 14.92 -8.50 31.85
N ALA A 151 15.38 -8.83 30.66
CA ALA A 151 16.20 -7.96 29.82
C ALA A 151 15.35 -6.93 29.06
N ASP A 152 14.14 -7.33 28.67
CA ASP A 152 13.19 -6.54 27.90
C ASP A 152 11.75 -7.06 28.10
N LEU A 153 10.80 -6.34 27.51
CA LEU A 153 9.38 -6.66 27.59
C LEU A 153 9.02 -7.98 26.88
N ALA A 154 9.78 -8.41 25.88
CA ALA A 154 9.54 -9.69 25.20
C ALA A 154 9.87 -10.85 26.15
N GLU A 155 10.98 -10.77 26.89
CA GLU A 155 11.31 -11.73 27.94
C GLU A 155 10.29 -11.69 29.08
N ALA A 156 9.84 -10.49 29.49
CA ALA A 156 8.80 -10.35 30.51
C ALA A 156 7.48 -11.01 30.10
N ASN A 157 7.04 -10.79 28.86
CA ASN A 157 5.85 -11.43 28.30
C ASN A 157 6.01 -12.96 28.26
N ALA A 158 7.14 -13.47 27.78
CA ALA A 158 7.39 -14.91 27.69
C ALA A 158 7.32 -15.57 29.08
N LYS A 159 8.00 -14.96 30.07
CA LYS A 159 7.99 -15.43 31.47
C LYS A 159 6.64 -15.28 32.15
N PHE A 160 5.86 -14.28 31.79
CA PHE A 160 4.50 -14.13 32.29
C PHE A 160 3.58 -15.23 31.72
N ILE A 161 3.66 -15.50 30.42
CA ILE A 161 2.86 -16.53 29.73
C ILE A 161 3.22 -17.93 30.23
N ASP A 162 4.51 -18.23 30.38
CA ASP A 162 4.99 -19.56 30.79
C ASP A 162 4.84 -19.83 32.32
N GLY A 163 4.49 -18.81 33.10
CA GLY A 163 4.27 -18.90 34.54
C GLY A 163 5.54 -18.77 35.39
N SER A 164 6.66 -18.35 34.81
CA SER A 164 7.87 -17.99 35.55
C SER A 164 7.68 -16.75 36.44
N CYS A 165 6.68 -15.92 36.14
CA CYS A 165 6.25 -14.79 36.96
C CYS A 165 4.76 -14.90 37.29
N ASP A 166 4.40 -14.53 38.53
CA ASP A 166 3.01 -14.43 38.97
C ASP A 166 2.35 -13.15 38.44
N ALA A 167 3.15 -12.09 38.27
CA ALA A 167 2.76 -10.83 37.68
C ALA A 167 3.89 -10.21 36.85
N MET A 168 3.56 -9.31 35.92
CA MET A 168 4.54 -8.49 35.19
C MET A 168 4.24 -7.00 35.35
N ALA A 169 5.29 -6.21 35.51
CA ALA A 169 5.21 -4.76 35.57
C ALA A 169 5.07 -4.16 34.17
N GLY A 170 4.27 -3.10 34.06
CA GLY A 170 4.07 -2.40 32.80
C GLY A 170 3.30 -1.10 32.97
N GLU A 171 3.32 -0.26 31.93
CA GLU A 171 2.39 0.85 31.81
C GLU A 171 0.95 0.32 31.77
N GLN A 172 0.06 0.95 32.55
CA GLN A 172 -1.31 0.46 32.68
C GLN A 172 -2.03 0.32 31.33
N LEU A 173 -1.87 1.29 30.42
CA LEU A 173 -2.50 1.23 29.09
C LEU A 173 -1.93 0.09 28.23
N TYR A 174 -0.62 -0.12 28.27
CA TYR A 174 0.02 -1.26 27.62
C TYR A 174 -0.55 -2.57 28.15
N LEU A 175 -0.62 -2.73 29.48
CA LEU A 175 -1.15 -3.95 30.08
C LEU A 175 -2.60 -4.20 29.65
N VAL A 176 -3.43 -3.15 29.52
CA VAL A 176 -4.81 -3.29 29.01
C VAL A 176 -4.84 -3.83 27.58
N ASN A 177 -4.04 -3.26 26.68
CA ASN A 177 -3.97 -3.71 25.28
C ASN A 177 -3.40 -5.12 25.19
N ARG A 178 -2.31 -5.39 25.91
CA ARG A 178 -1.65 -6.68 25.93
C ARG A 178 -2.57 -7.76 26.47
N LYS A 179 -3.33 -7.47 27.53
CA LYS A 179 -4.37 -8.36 28.07
C LYS A 179 -5.39 -8.71 26.99
N ALA A 180 -5.89 -7.71 26.25
CA ALA A 180 -6.86 -7.96 25.19
C ALA A 180 -6.30 -8.88 24.08
N SER A 181 -5.02 -8.73 23.72
CA SER A 181 -4.35 -9.64 22.78
C SER A 181 -4.23 -11.06 23.33
N LEU A 182 -3.76 -11.21 24.58
CA LEU A 182 -3.59 -12.51 25.25
C LEU A 182 -4.93 -13.25 25.44
N ASP A 183 -6.00 -12.52 25.74
CA ASP A 183 -7.36 -13.07 25.84
C ASP A 183 -7.87 -13.57 24.48
N ALA A 184 -7.46 -12.92 23.38
CA ALA A 184 -7.94 -13.22 22.03
C ALA A 184 -7.14 -14.33 21.33
N ASP A 185 -5.84 -14.46 21.60
CA ASP A 185 -4.92 -15.37 20.89
C ASP A 185 -4.78 -16.75 21.58
N GLY A 186 -5.28 -16.90 22.81
CA GLY A 186 -5.23 -18.16 23.57
C GLY A 186 -3.85 -18.51 24.13
N SER A 187 -2.87 -17.60 24.03
CA SER A 187 -1.49 -17.79 24.50
C SER A 187 -1.38 -18.12 25.99
N MET A 188 -2.35 -17.68 26.80
CA MET A 188 -2.43 -17.97 28.24
C MET A 188 -2.88 -19.41 28.57
N ASN A 189 -3.14 -20.27 27.58
CA ASN A 189 -3.54 -21.67 27.78
C ASN A 189 -4.76 -21.85 28.71
N GLY A 190 -5.70 -20.91 28.66
CA GLY A 190 -6.92 -20.92 29.50
C GLY A 190 -6.74 -20.38 30.91
N VAL A 191 -5.61 -19.74 31.20
CA VAL A 191 -5.40 -18.98 32.44
C VAL A 191 -5.93 -17.57 32.26
N ASP A 192 -6.89 -17.18 33.12
CA ASP A 192 -7.38 -15.81 33.15
C ASP A 192 -6.32 -14.86 33.71
N ILE A 193 -6.40 -13.58 33.33
CA ILE A 193 -5.47 -12.54 33.76
C ILE A 193 -6.25 -11.28 34.15
N TRP A 194 -5.68 -10.47 35.04
CA TRP A 194 -6.26 -9.20 35.49
C TRP A 194 -5.17 -8.15 35.74
N ILE A 195 -5.57 -6.88 35.87
CA ILE A 195 -4.65 -5.75 36.05
C ILE A 195 -4.95 -5.05 37.38
N THR A 196 -3.91 -4.74 38.14
CA THR A 196 -4.02 -4.06 39.44
C THR A 196 -4.41 -2.59 39.31
N ASN A 197 -4.75 -1.96 40.44
CA ASN A 197 -4.62 -0.52 40.58
C ASN A 197 -3.17 -0.04 40.29
N ALA A 198 -3.01 1.25 40.02
CA ALA A 198 -1.70 1.88 39.88
C ALA A 198 -0.85 1.70 41.15
N VAL A 199 0.42 1.37 40.97
CA VAL A 199 1.43 1.15 42.00
C VAL A 199 2.57 2.16 41.96
N GLY A 200 2.58 3.08 40.99
CA GLY A 200 3.61 4.11 40.90
C GLY A 200 3.55 4.88 39.60
N ASP A 201 4.60 5.65 39.33
CA ASP A 201 4.82 6.32 38.06
C ASP A 201 5.60 5.41 37.10
N ALA A 202 5.07 5.23 35.89
CA ALA A 202 5.74 4.50 34.83
C ALA A 202 6.73 5.37 34.04
N SER A 203 6.70 6.69 34.22
CA SER A 203 7.59 7.61 33.51
C SER A 203 9.05 7.34 33.87
N GLY A 204 9.88 7.10 32.84
CA GLY A 204 11.28 6.73 33.02
C GLY A 204 11.55 5.22 33.17
N GLY A 205 10.57 4.37 32.85
CA GLY A 205 10.80 2.95 32.57
C GLY A 205 11.83 2.71 31.48
N THR A 206 12.40 1.50 31.43
CA THR A 206 13.41 1.12 30.42
C THR A 206 12.80 0.79 29.06
N GLU A 207 11.50 0.93 28.89
CA GLU A 207 10.75 0.40 27.76
C GLU A 207 9.91 1.53 27.15
N ASP A 208 10.23 1.93 25.91
CA ASP A 208 9.53 2.99 25.21
C ASP A 208 8.16 2.50 24.73
N TYR A 209 7.10 3.03 25.35
CA TYR A 209 5.72 2.76 24.96
C TYR A 209 5.30 3.71 23.83
N SER A 210 5.58 3.26 22.61
CA SER A 210 5.22 3.97 21.39
C SER A 210 4.20 3.18 20.55
N SER A 211 3.25 3.90 19.99
CA SER A 211 2.33 3.42 18.95
C SER A 211 2.63 4.18 17.66
N ALA A 212 2.52 3.51 16.53
CA ALA A 212 2.66 4.12 15.22
C ALA A 212 1.29 4.30 14.58
N ALA A 213 1.07 5.48 14.02
CA ALA A 213 -0.04 5.74 13.13
C ALA A 213 0.50 6.34 11.83
N GLY A 214 -0.13 6.00 10.72
CA GLY A 214 0.29 6.49 9.43
C GLY A 214 -0.81 6.39 8.41
N TRP A 215 -0.70 7.18 7.35
CA TRP A 215 -1.60 7.10 6.22
C TRP A 215 -0.87 7.49 4.95
N SER A 216 -1.35 6.98 3.82
CA SER A 216 -0.93 7.39 2.49
C SER A 216 -2.15 7.44 1.57
N VAL A 217 -2.21 8.44 0.70
CA VAL A 217 -3.31 8.69 -0.23
C VAL A 217 -2.78 9.00 -1.62
N LEU A 218 -3.38 8.37 -2.63
CA LEU A 218 -3.22 8.72 -4.04
C LEU A 218 -4.58 9.14 -4.60
N ASN A 219 -4.62 10.30 -5.26
CA ASN A 219 -5.80 10.78 -5.96
C ASN A 219 -5.54 10.76 -7.47
N LEU A 220 -6.47 10.19 -8.22
CA LEU A 220 -6.46 10.16 -9.68
C LEU A 220 -7.79 10.71 -10.18
N THR A 221 -7.76 11.57 -11.19
CA THR A 221 -8.97 12.08 -11.85
C THR A 221 -8.97 11.61 -13.30
N ILE A 222 -10.10 11.08 -13.75
CA ILE A 222 -10.29 10.65 -15.14
C ILE A 222 -11.51 11.35 -15.72
N GLU A 223 -11.32 12.00 -16.85
CA GLU A 223 -12.35 12.78 -17.54
C GLU A 223 -13.16 11.90 -18.52
N GLN A 224 -14.46 12.17 -18.58
CA GLN A 224 -15.38 11.72 -19.62
C GLN A 224 -15.73 12.92 -20.49
N ASP A 225 -15.44 12.83 -21.79
CA ASP A 225 -15.75 13.87 -22.76
C ASP A 225 -17.25 13.99 -23.06
N TYR A 226 -17.70 15.18 -23.44
CA TYR A 226 -19.06 15.43 -23.92
C TYR A 226 -19.41 14.48 -25.08
N GLY A 227 -20.63 13.92 -25.04
CA GLY A 227 -21.09 12.97 -26.06
C GLY A 227 -20.61 11.54 -25.88
N THR A 228 -19.82 11.23 -24.85
CA THR A 228 -19.30 9.88 -24.58
C THR A 228 -19.93 9.24 -23.34
N SER A 229 -19.78 7.92 -23.19
CA SER A 229 -20.11 7.16 -21.99
C SER A 229 -18.89 6.38 -21.54
N SER A 230 -18.40 6.63 -20.32
CA SER A 230 -17.24 5.97 -19.73
C SER A 230 -17.63 5.05 -18.57
N TYR A 231 -16.99 3.88 -18.49
CA TYR A 231 -17.22 2.85 -17.49
C TYR A 231 -15.89 2.31 -16.95
N LEU A 232 -15.75 2.25 -15.62
CA LEU A 232 -14.55 1.74 -14.96
C LEU A 232 -14.55 0.21 -14.99
N LEU A 233 -13.52 -0.40 -15.57
CA LEU A 233 -13.39 -1.85 -15.64
C LEU A 233 -12.57 -2.41 -14.48
N ALA A 234 -11.46 -1.77 -14.16
CA ALA A 234 -10.60 -2.19 -13.06
C ALA A 234 -9.80 -1.01 -12.49
N ALA A 235 -9.55 -1.05 -11.19
CA ALA A 235 -8.56 -0.24 -10.52
C ALA A 235 -7.75 -1.10 -9.56
N HIS A 236 -6.46 -0.82 -9.46
CA HIS A 236 -5.53 -1.49 -8.58
C HIS A 236 -4.49 -0.51 -8.09
N GLY A 237 -4.16 -0.61 -6.80
CA GLY A 237 -3.10 0.16 -6.17
C GLY A 237 -2.37 -0.68 -5.13
N GLU A 238 -1.04 -0.56 -5.14
CA GLU A 238 -0.16 -1.16 -4.15
C GLU A 238 0.74 -0.08 -3.54
N ILE A 239 0.94 -0.16 -2.22
CA ILE A 239 1.92 0.66 -1.52
C ILE A 239 2.50 -0.13 -0.33
N ALA A 240 3.76 0.13 0.02
CA ALA A 240 4.40 -0.48 1.18
C ALA A 240 4.87 0.58 2.19
N LEU A 241 4.61 0.33 3.47
CA LEU A 241 5.31 0.98 4.57
C LEU A 241 6.52 0.13 4.94
N THR A 242 7.72 0.72 4.87
CA THR A 242 8.97 0.03 5.17
C THR A 242 9.66 0.66 6.38
N GLY A 243 9.96 -0.15 7.38
CA GLY A 243 10.83 0.22 8.50
C GLY A 243 12.24 -0.34 8.27
N THR A 244 13.25 0.53 8.28
CA THR A 244 14.66 0.14 8.16
C THR A 244 15.36 0.35 9.49
N CYS A 245 16.03 -0.69 9.98
CA CYS A 245 16.79 -0.60 11.23
C CYS A 245 17.90 0.46 11.14
N ILE A 246 17.93 1.38 12.10
CA ILE A 246 18.96 2.40 12.26
C ILE A 246 19.79 2.21 13.53
N ALA A 247 19.25 1.55 14.56
CA ALA A 247 19.94 1.28 15.82
C ALA A 247 19.39 0.03 16.53
N ASN A 248 20.19 -0.62 17.38
CA ASN A 248 19.80 -1.66 18.36
C ASN A 248 19.00 -2.91 17.88
N CYS A 249 18.84 -3.18 16.59
CA CYS A 249 18.06 -4.35 16.11
C CYS A 249 18.78 -5.71 16.21
N SER A 250 19.61 -5.94 17.23
CA SER A 250 20.29 -7.23 17.41
C SER A 250 19.26 -8.33 17.72
N GLY A 251 19.19 -9.36 16.87
CA GLY A 251 18.19 -10.43 16.98
C GLY A 251 16.83 -10.10 16.35
N GLN A 252 16.70 -8.96 15.68
CA GLN A 252 15.49 -8.52 14.97
C GLN A 252 15.72 -8.44 13.46
N SER A 253 14.65 -8.30 12.69
CA SER A 253 14.72 -8.12 11.24
C SER A 253 15.30 -6.74 10.88
N ALA A 254 16.31 -6.70 10.01
CA ALA A 254 16.94 -5.44 9.59
C ALA A 254 16.00 -4.54 8.78
N VAL A 255 14.98 -5.13 8.13
CA VAL A 255 13.94 -4.43 7.39
C VAL A 255 12.60 -5.11 7.69
N ILE A 256 11.57 -4.32 7.96
CA ILE A 256 10.19 -4.76 8.11
C ILE A 256 9.32 -4.08 7.05
N HIS A 257 8.35 -4.82 6.52
CA HIS A 257 7.44 -4.34 5.47
C HIS A 257 5.99 -4.60 5.85
N HIS A 258 5.14 -3.63 5.57
CA HIS A 258 3.70 -3.80 5.53
C HIS A 258 3.20 -3.37 4.16
N THR A 259 2.73 -4.32 3.35
CA THR A 259 2.23 -4.05 2.00
C THR A 259 0.72 -3.97 2.01
N TYR A 260 0.20 -2.89 1.43
CA TYR A 260 -1.21 -2.65 1.22
C TYR A 260 -1.51 -2.84 -0.26
N VAL A 261 -2.51 -3.66 -0.56
CA VAL A 261 -2.95 -3.92 -1.93
C VAL A 261 -4.46 -3.75 -1.98
N PHE A 262 -4.92 -2.89 -2.89
CA PHE A 262 -6.33 -2.62 -3.10
C PHE A 262 -6.67 -2.87 -4.56
N SER A 263 -7.80 -3.53 -4.80
CA SER A 263 -8.29 -3.68 -6.16
C SER A 263 -9.80 -3.83 -6.20
N THR A 264 -10.38 -3.37 -7.30
CA THR A 264 -11.78 -3.67 -7.66
C THR A 264 -11.94 -5.07 -8.25
N GLU A 265 -10.85 -5.75 -8.58
CA GLU A 265 -10.85 -7.11 -9.11
C GLU A 265 -10.70 -8.15 -7.99
N GLU A 266 -11.33 -9.30 -8.14
CA GLU A 266 -11.18 -10.43 -7.22
C GLU A 266 -9.93 -11.23 -7.59
N PHE A 267 -8.97 -11.32 -6.66
CA PHE A 267 -7.80 -12.18 -6.79
C PHE A 267 -7.91 -13.39 -5.84
N GLU A 268 -7.43 -14.56 -6.27
CA GLU A 268 -7.40 -15.79 -5.43
C GLU A 268 -6.44 -15.69 -4.23
N GLY A 269 -5.65 -14.60 -4.12
CA GLY A 269 -4.75 -14.34 -3.01
C GLY A 269 -5.37 -13.44 -1.95
N ASN A 270 -5.17 -13.79 -0.67
CA ASN A 270 -5.64 -13.03 0.48
C ASN A 270 -4.77 -11.76 0.64
N TYR A 271 -4.99 -10.75 -0.18
CA TYR A 271 -4.23 -9.49 -0.19
C TYR A 271 -4.89 -8.37 0.64
N SER A 272 -5.95 -8.67 1.39
CA SER A 272 -6.68 -7.64 2.14
C SER A 272 -5.96 -7.25 3.42
N THR A 273 -5.30 -6.10 3.39
CA THR A 273 -5.11 -5.29 4.60
C THR A 273 -6.44 -4.59 4.90
N SER A 274 -7.02 -4.82 6.07
CA SER A 274 -8.32 -4.28 6.50
C SER A 274 -8.35 -2.77 6.74
N SER A 275 -7.23 -2.08 6.52
CA SER A 275 -7.01 -0.68 6.92
C SER A 275 -6.76 0.23 5.70
N GLY A 276 -7.59 0.12 4.66
CA GLY A 276 -7.50 0.97 3.47
C GLY A 276 -8.53 0.60 2.40
N GLY A 277 -8.50 1.27 1.24
CA GLY A 277 -9.43 0.99 0.14
C GLY A 277 -9.27 1.89 -1.08
N ILE A 278 -10.21 1.74 -2.01
CA ILE A 278 -10.39 2.62 -3.17
C ILE A 278 -11.79 3.22 -3.06
N ASP A 279 -11.85 4.55 -2.94
CA ASP A 279 -13.08 5.32 -2.97
C ASP A 279 -13.23 6.03 -4.32
N PHE A 280 -14.49 6.27 -4.71
CA PHE A 280 -14.85 6.90 -5.97
C PHE A 280 -15.84 8.04 -5.73
N SER A 281 -15.62 9.17 -6.40
CA SER A 281 -16.60 10.25 -6.51
C SER A 281 -16.71 10.74 -7.94
N ASN A 282 -17.93 11.11 -8.34
CA ASN A 282 -18.22 11.57 -9.69
C ASN A 282 -18.76 13.00 -9.66
N THR A 283 -18.29 13.85 -10.56
CA THR A 283 -18.88 15.17 -10.82
C THR A 283 -19.18 15.33 -12.29
N CYS A 284 -20.34 15.89 -12.65
CA CYS A 284 -20.68 16.16 -14.05
C CYS A 284 -21.18 17.59 -14.21
N GLU A 285 -20.90 18.18 -15.37
CA GLU A 285 -21.36 19.53 -15.70
C GLU A 285 -22.89 19.62 -15.61
N GLY A 286 -23.38 20.66 -14.93
CA GLY A 286 -24.82 20.92 -14.79
C GLY A 286 -25.56 19.99 -13.83
N MET A 287 -24.86 19.13 -13.08
CA MET A 287 -25.45 18.24 -12.08
C MET A 287 -24.89 18.51 -10.67
N THR A 288 -25.78 18.64 -9.69
CA THR A 288 -25.38 18.98 -8.31
C THR A 288 -25.50 17.82 -7.33
N ASN A 289 -26.12 16.70 -7.72
CA ASN A 289 -26.28 15.50 -6.89
C ASN A 289 -26.16 14.25 -7.77
N LEU A 290 -24.97 13.65 -7.78
CA LEU A 290 -24.74 12.34 -8.35
C LEU A 290 -24.56 11.37 -7.17
N ASP A 291 -25.67 10.80 -6.67
CA ASP A 291 -25.56 9.66 -5.77
C ASP A 291 -24.87 8.52 -6.55
N SER A 292 -23.72 8.08 -6.03
CA SER A 292 -22.84 7.00 -6.52
C SER A 292 -23.40 6.22 -7.72
N TRP A 293 -23.07 6.66 -8.94
CA TRP A 293 -23.45 5.93 -10.16
C TRP A 293 -22.64 4.62 -10.21
N PRO A 294 -23.25 3.43 -10.05
CA PRO A 294 -22.48 2.21 -9.92
C PRO A 294 -21.80 1.86 -11.25
N GLY A 295 -20.48 1.96 -11.27
CA GLY A 295 -19.61 1.59 -12.39
C GLY A 295 -19.46 2.62 -13.50
N PHE A 296 -20.24 3.70 -13.51
CA PHE A 296 -20.14 4.76 -14.53
C PHE A 296 -19.52 6.03 -13.96
N PHE A 297 -18.84 6.77 -14.82
CA PHE A 297 -18.26 8.08 -14.51
C PHE A 297 -19.38 9.12 -14.34
N GLY A 298 -20.51 8.91 -15.02
CA GLY A 298 -21.71 9.73 -14.93
C GLY A 298 -22.69 9.38 -16.05
N PRO A 299 -23.71 10.23 -16.29
CA PRO A 299 -24.62 10.03 -17.39
C PRO A 299 -23.90 10.07 -18.74
N PRO A 300 -24.26 9.19 -19.69
CA PRO A 300 -23.78 9.28 -21.06
C PRO A 300 -24.06 10.65 -21.67
N GLY A 301 -23.07 11.21 -22.35
CA GLY A 301 -23.20 12.42 -23.15
C GLY A 301 -22.91 13.73 -22.41
N LEU A 302 -22.66 13.70 -21.10
CA LEU A 302 -22.21 14.86 -20.33
C LEU A 302 -20.71 14.82 -20.10
N GLU A 303 -20.11 15.99 -19.89
CA GLU A 303 -18.75 16.08 -19.36
C GLU A 303 -18.77 15.71 -17.88
N CYS A 304 -17.99 14.70 -17.52
CA CYS A 304 -17.90 14.19 -16.15
C CYS A 304 -16.46 13.92 -15.75
N GLU A 305 -16.19 13.93 -14.46
CA GLU A 305 -14.92 13.55 -13.85
C GLU A 305 -15.20 12.40 -12.87
N LEU A 306 -14.41 11.33 -12.96
CA LEU A 306 -14.31 10.29 -11.95
C LEU A 306 -13.04 10.56 -11.14
N ASP A 307 -13.22 10.98 -9.90
CA ASP A 307 -12.15 11.03 -8.91
C ASP A 307 -12.05 9.70 -8.19
N MET A 308 -10.84 9.17 -8.16
CA MET A 308 -10.48 7.92 -7.49
C MET A 308 -9.47 8.22 -6.40
N THR A 309 -9.81 7.85 -5.17
CA THR A 309 -8.94 8.00 -4.00
C THR A 309 -8.54 6.64 -3.49
N MET A 310 -7.27 6.27 -3.68
CA MET A 310 -6.69 5.08 -3.05
C MET A 310 -6.08 5.51 -1.72
N PHE A 311 -6.39 4.80 -0.64
CA PHE A 311 -5.88 5.15 0.68
C PHE A 311 -5.41 3.91 1.45
N ALA A 312 -4.25 4.03 2.09
CA ALA A 312 -3.73 3.09 3.05
C ALA A 312 -3.65 3.76 4.42
N SER A 313 -4.00 3.04 5.47
CA SER A 313 -3.92 3.52 6.85
C SER A 313 -3.31 2.47 7.77
N LEU A 314 -2.50 2.94 8.70
CA LEU A 314 -2.00 2.20 9.83
C LEU A 314 -2.61 2.83 11.08
N ASN A 315 -3.55 2.13 11.72
CA ASN A 315 -4.24 2.63 12.90
C ASN A 315 -3.67 2.01 14.16
N ALA A 316 -2.92 2.80 14.93
CA ALA A 316 -2.41 2.45 16.25
C ALA A 316 -1.70 1.08 16.29
N ALA A 317 -0.75 0.89 15.38
CA ALA A 317 0.04 -0.32 15.38
C ALA A 317 1.14 -0.24 16.43
N TYR A 318 1.37 -1.34 17.11
CA TYR A 318 2.38 -1.43 18.14
C TYR A 318 3.62 -2.16 17.66
N TRP A 319 4.77 -1.84 18.24
CA TRP A 319 6.06 -2.38 17.79
C TRP A 319 6.12 -3.91 17.89
N TRP A 320 5.40 -4.52 18.85
CA TRP A 320 5.38 -5.98 19.04
C TRP A 320 4.60 -6.72 17.94
N GLU A 321 3.75 -6.04 17.16
CA GLU A 321 3.08 -6.64 16.01
C GLU A 321 4.04 -6.91 14.85
N TYR A 322 5.23 -6.29 14.89
CA TYR A 322 6.28 -6.42 13.89
C TYR A 322 7.49 -7.22 14.40
N ASP A 323 7.39 -7.86 15.57
CA ASP A 323 8.50 -8.56 16.23
C ASP A 323 9.77 -7.70 16.40
N ILE A 324 9.59 -6.39 16.64
CA ILE A 324 10.68 -5.45 16.96
C ILE A 324 10.63 -5.00 18.43
N THR A 325 11.61 -4.24 18.92
CA THR A 325 11.68 -3.80 20.33
C THR A 325 11.28 -2.34 20.57
N SER A 326 11.42 -1.48 19.56
CA SER A 326 11.03 -0.07 19.62
C SER A 326 10.86 0.49 18.22
N PHE A 327 9.92 1.42 18.03
CA PHE A 327 9.82 2.17 16.78
C PHE A 327 11.00 3.14 16.59
N ASP A 328 11.69 3.56 17.65
CA ASP A 328 12.82 4.50 17.58
C ASP A 328 14.08 3.88 16.96
N ASP A 329 14.16 2.56 16.98
CA ASP A 329 15.24 1.79 16.38
C ASP A 329 15.11 1.68 14.84
N TYR A 330 13.99 2.15 14.28
CA TYR A 330 13.64 2.02 12.87
C TYR A 330 13.29 3.38 12.23
N GLU A 331 13.76 3.60 11.02
CA GLU A 331 13.32 4.70 10.16
C GLU A 331 12.23 4.19 9.21
N PHE A 332 11.05 4.82 9.25
CA PHE A 332 9.89 4.42 8.46
C PHE A 332 9.69 5.32 7.24
N ALA A 333 9.43 4.70 6.10
CA ALA A 333 9.10 5.39 4.86
C ALA A 333 8.02 4.65 4.08
N TRP A 334 7.07 5.40 3.54
CA TRP A 334 6.14 4.91 2.53
C TRP A 334 6.86 4.81 1.18
N SER A 335 6.59 3.74 0.42
CA SER A 335 6.99 3.66 -0.98
C SER A 335 6.14 4.58 -1.85
N GLU A 336 6.52 4.74 -3.11
CA GLU A 336 5.59 5.23 -4.12
C GLU A 336 4.44 4.23 -4.28
N TRP A 337 3.24 4.73 -4.56
CA TRP A 337 2.14 3.93 -5.05
C TRP A 337 2.50 3.32 -6.39
N SER A 338 2.19 2.05 -6.60
CA SER A 338 2.17 1.42 -7.91
C SER A 338 0.72 1.14 -8.29
N TYR A 339 0.25 1.67 -9.41
CA TYR A 339 -1.17 1.60 -9.74
C TYR A 339 -1.43 1.28 -11.21
N TYR A 340 -2.61 0.71 -11.48
CA TYR A 340 -3.21 0.74 -12.79
C TYR A 340 -4.73 0.96 -12.70
N VAL A 341 -5.26 1.60 -13.74
CA VAL A 341 -6.68 1.85 -13.94
C VAL A 341 -7.04 1.51 -15.38
N LEU A 342 -8.13 0.79 -15.57
CA LEU A 342 -8.67 0.37 -16.85
C LEU A 342 -10.11 0.87 -16.97
N TRP A 343 -10.43 1.57 -18.04
CA TRP A 343 -11.79 2.01 -18.33
C TRP A 343 -12.11 1.93 -19.81
N GLN A 344 -13.40 1.88 -20.13
CA GLN A 344 -13.90 1.85 -21.49
C GLN A 344 -14.76 3.08 -21.75
N SER A 345 -14.54 3.74 -22.88
CA SER A 345 -15.35 4.87 -23.33
C SER A 345 -16.06 4.50 -24.63
N THR A 346 -17.30 4.93 -24.80
CA THR A 346 -18.11 4.68 -25.99
C THR A 346 -18.73 5.98 -26.47
N ALA A 347 -18.49 6.34 -27.73
CA ALA A 347 -19.07 7.49 -28.42
C ALA A 347 -20.00 7.02 -29.54
#